data_AF-A0A2H3BYR9-F1
#
_entry.id   AF-A0A2H3BYR9-F1
#
_cell.length_a   1.000
_cell.length_b   1.000
_cell.length_c   1.000
_cell.angle_alpha   90.00
_cell.angle_beta   90.00
_cell.angle_gamma   90.00
#
_symmetry.space_group_name_H-M   'P 1'
#
loop_
_entity.id
_entity.type
_entity.pdbx_description
1 polymer ?
#
loop_
_entity_poly.entity_id
_entity_poly.type
_entity_poly.pdbx_seq_one_letter_code
_entity_poly.pdbx_strand_id
1 'polypeptide(L)'
;MSCPNCFKGEILAGEPTGTISDIQGAYYAQSSEPSTRAVLLLTDIFGLPLKNSKILADFFAEQLKCDVWVPDLFDGKPPLEVHEMKFPERVGEKMGFFGYLSFIWLALRRIPLFIRSRPSVVDHRVTTFIEKLRAEKKYEKLGAVGYCFGGNIAVRIGGTSLVDTIVVCHPGKLSTEQLKALKVPSSWACAEEDMSFTPAARAAAEAELAGRQGKANFVEYEFIDHKGTTHGFAARPNLAYPEVKAGFEAALQQTVEWFKKTLLG
;
A
#
# COMPACT_ATOMS: atom_id res chain seq x y z
N MET A 1 -0.18 -29.28 -23.69
CA MET A 1 -1.23 -28.27 -23.44
C MET A 1 -0.74 -27.39 -22.30
N SER A 2 -0.70 -26.08 -22.53
CA SER A 2 -0.06 -25.08 -21.69
C SER A 2 -0.72 -24.97 -20.32
N CYS A 3 0.07 -24.99 -19.24
CA CYS A 3 -0.41 -24.74 -17.88
C CYS A 3 -1.02 -23.32 -17.82
N PRO A 4 -2.32 -23.17 -17.48
CA PRO A 4 -2.98 -21.86 -17.45
C PRO A 4 -2.47 -20.92 -16.35
N ASN A 5 -1.66 -21.40 -15.40
CA ASN A 5 -1.20 -20.63 -14.24
C ASN A 5 0.14 -19.91 -14.46
N CYS A 6 0.72 -19.94 -15.66
CA CYS A 6 2.00 -19.30 -15.97
C CYS A 6 1.91 -17.80 -16.30
N PHE A 7 0.85 -17.10 -15.90
CA PHE A 7 0.65 -15.69 -16.24
C PHE A 7 0.31 -14.84 -15.02
N LYS A 8 1.26 -13.95 -14.68
CA LYS A 8 1.08 -12.63 -14.05
C LYS A 8 0.99 -12.65 -12.52
N GLY A 9 1.91 -11.93 -11.86
CA GLY A 9 1.85 -11.41 -10.48
C GLY A 9 0.86 -12.11 -9.55
N GLU A 10 1.37 -12.98 -8.68
CA GLU A 10 0.57 -14.06 -8.12
C GLU A 10 -0.54 -13.54 -7.17
N ILE A 11 -1.73 -14.11 -7.37
CA ILE A 11 -2.78 -14.05 -6.36
C ILE A 11 -2.27 -14.86 -5.15
N LEU A 12 -2.22 -14.25 -3.98
CA LEU A 12 -1.79 -14.92 -2.76
C LEU A 12 -2.69 -16.13 -2.48
N ALA A 13 -2.08 -17.20 -1.98
CA ALA A 13 -2.80 -18.41 -1.58
C ALA A 13 -3.73 -18.13 -0.39
N GLY A 14 -4.81 -18.92 -0.28
CA GLY A 14 -5.85 -18.75 0.73
C GLY A 14 -7.05 -17.96 0.23
N GLU A 15 -8.10 -17.90 1.05
CA GLU A 15 -9.31 -17.13 0.77
C GLU A 15 -9.51 -16.06 1.84
N PRO A 16 -10.01 -14.86 1.46
CA PRO A 16 -10.34 -13.84 2.43
C PRO A 16 -11.39 -14.30 3.44
N THR A 17 -11.20 -14.02 4.72
CA THR A 17 -12.05 -14.48 5.82
C THR A 17 -12.93 -13.39 6.45
N GLY A 18 -12.60 -12.12 6.20
CA GLY A 18 -13.39 -10.95 6.54
C GLY A 18 -14.62 -10.76 5.65
N THR A 19 -15.26 -9.60 5.77
CA THR A 19 -16.57 -9.31 5.15
C THR A 19 -16.57 -7.97 4.43
N ILE A 20 -17.47 -7.78 3.48
CA ILE A 20 -17.74 -6.45 2.92
C ILE A 20 -18.70 -5.73 3.87
N SER A 21 -18.27 -4.58 4.38
CA SER A 21 -19.02 -3.76 5.31
C SER A 21 -19.87 -2.71 4.58
N ASP A 22 -20.98 -2.32 5.20
CA ASP A 22 -21.82 -1.21 4.75
C ASP A 22 -21.12 0.16 4.86
N ILE A 23 -20.00 0.25 5.58
CA ILE A 23 -19.18 1.46 5.67
C ILE A 23 -18.44 1.64 4.34
N GLN A 24 -19.10 2.29 3.39
CA GLN A 24 -18.59 2.60 2.05
C GLN A 24 -18.09 1.37 1.26
N GLY A 25 -18.67 0.19 1.48
CA GLY A 25 -18.29 -1.03 0.77
C GLY A 25 -16.87 -1.50 1.09
N ALA A 26 -16.29 -1.03 2.20
CA ALA A 26 -14.95 -1.43 2.61
C ALA A 26 -14.91 -2.91 3.00
N TYR A 27 -13.80 -3.58 2.70
CA TYR A 27 -13.55 -4.90 3.27
C TYR A 27 -13.08 -4.74 4.73
N TYR A 28 -13.68 -5.52 5.62
CA TYR A 28 -13.45 -5.51 7.05
C TYR A 28 -12.91 -6.85 7.51
N ALA A 29 -11.64 -6.85 7.90
CA ALA A 29 -11.01 -7.95 8.61
C ALA A 29 -11.11 -7.66 10.12
N GLN A 30 -12.04 -8.35 10.76
CA GLN A 30 -12.31 -8.18 12.19
C GLN A 30 -11.21 -8.88 13.01
N SER A 31 -10.76 -8.21 14.07
CA SER A 31 -9.85 -8.84 15.02
C SER A 31 -10.52 -9.91 15.87
N SER A 32 -9.75 -10.92 16.29
CA SER A 32 -10.18 -11.90 17.29
C SER A 32 -10.36 -11.29 18.68
N GLU A 33 -9.78 -10.12 18.94
CA GLU A 33 -9.77 -9.45 20.24
C GLU A 33 -10.29 -8.00 20.13
N PRO A 34 -11.01 -7.48 21.14
CA PRO A 34 -11.40 -6.08 21.15
C PRO A 34 -10.18 -5.16 21.15
N SER A 35 -10.16 -4.19 20.23
CA SER A 35 -9.08 -3.21 20.13
C SER A 35 -9.63 -1.81 19.92
N THR A 36 -9.08 -0.83 20.63
CA THR A 36 -9.35 0.60 20.39
C THR A 36 -8.53 1.15 19.22
N ARG A 37 -7.75 0.30 18.55
CA ARG A 37 -6.85 0.66 17.46
C ARG A 37 -7.28 -0.07 16.20
N ALA A 38 -7.04 0.51 15.04
CA ALA A 38 -7.28 -0.15 13.76
C ALA A 38 -6.25 0.27 12.71
N VAL A 39 -6.14 -0.52 11.64
CA VAL A 39 -5.28 -0.24 10.50
C VAL A 39 -6.13 -0.05 9.25
N LEU A 40 -5.82 0.98 8.47
CA LEU A 40 -6.29 1.12 7.09
C LEU A 40 -5.29 0.46 6.14
N LEU A 41 -5.73 -0.46 5.31
CA LEU A 41 -4.95 -1.00 4.20
C LEU A 41 -5.39 -0.33 2.90
N LEU A 42 -4.52 0.53 2.36
CA LEU A 42 -4.78 1.29 1.14
C LEU A 42 -4.24 0.52 -0.05
N THR A 43 -5.14 0.08 -0.93
CA THR A 43 -4.83 -0.81 -2.05
C THR A 43 -3.92 -0.16 -3.09
N ASP A 44 -3.33 -1.01 -3.92
CA ASP A 44 -2.73 -0.55 -5.17
C ASP A 44 -3.80 -0.12 -6.19
N ILE A 45 -3.36 0.15 -7.42
CA ILE A 45 -4.19 0.65 -8.52
C ILE A 45 -5.28 -0.33 -8.98
N PHE A 46 -5.24 -1.60 -8.58
CA PHE A 46 -6.25 -2.59 -8.93
C PHE A 46 -7.45 -2.59 -7.98
N GLY A 47 -7.33 -1.98 -6.81
CA GLY A 47 -8.45 -1.81 -5.87
C GLY A 47 -8.87 -3.09 -5.16
N LEU A 48 -10.05 -3.03 -4.52
CA LEU A 48 -10.69 -4.17 -3.85
C LEU A 48 -10.93 -5.43 -4.71
N PRO A 49 -11.05 -5.36 -6.06
CA PRO A 49 -11.10 -6.56 -6.88
C PRO A 49 -9.84 -7.44 -6.78
N LEU A 50 -8.67 -6.87 -6.46
CA LEU A 50 -7.47 -7.68 -6.20
C LEU A 50 -7.62 -8.40 -4.86
N LYS A 51 -7.69 -9.73 -4.90
CA LYS A 51 -7.88 -10.58 -3.71
C LYS A 51 -6.78 -10.38 -2.65
N ASN A 52 -5.55 -10.09 -3.08
CA ASN A 52 -4.38 -10.00 -2.21
C ASN A 52 -4.56 -8.97 -1.09
N SER A 53 -5.17 -7.81 -1.36
CA SER A 53 -5.35 -6.78 -0.33
C SER A 53 -6.22 -7.25 0.83
N LYS A 54 -7.16 -8.15 0.57
CA LYS A 54 -8.04 -8.73 1.58
C LYS A 54 -7.32 -9.80 2.41
N ILE A 55 -6.53 -10.66 1.76
CA ILE A 55 -5.66 -11.64 2.43
C ILE A 55 -4.66 -10.93 3.34
N LEU A 56 -4.05 -9.84 2.86
CA LEU A 56 -3.13 -9.02 3.66
C LEU A 56 -3.85 -8.40 4.87
N ALA A 57 -5.08 -7.91 4.69
CA ALA A 57 -5.87 -7.37 5.79
C ALA A 57 -6.17 -8.44 6.86
N ASP A 58 -6.57 -9.65 6.45
CA ASP A 58 -6.81 -10.75 7.39
C ASP A 58 -5.53 -11.15 8.13
N PHE A 59 -4.39 -11.21 7.42
CA PHE A 59 -3.09 -11.47 8.02
C PHE A 59 -2.74 -10.41 9.08
N PHE A 60 -2.89 -9.12 8.76
CA PHE A 60 -2.57 -8.07 9.72
C PHE A 60 -3.55 -8.03 10.90
N ALA A 61 -4.84 -8.30 10.68
CA ALA A 61 -5.82 -8.36 11.76
C ALA A 61 -5.46 -9.46 12.77
N GLU A 62 -5.00 -10.61 12.28
CA GLU A 62 -4.55 -11.71 13.11
C GLU A 62 -3.23 -11.40 13.83
N GLN A 63 -2.24 -10.81 13.15
CA GLN A 63 -0.91 -10.53 13.73
C GLN A 63 -0.89 -9.35 14.71
N LEU A 64 -1.73 -8.35 14.50
CA LEU A 64 -1.76 -7.12 15.29
C LEU A 64 -2.84 -7.15 16.38
N LYS A 65 -3.77 -8.13 16.33
CA LYS A 65 -4.92 -8.19 17.23
C LYS A 65 -5.69 -6.86 17.26
N CYS A 66 -5.87 -6.29 16.06
CA CYS A 66 -6.64 -5.08 15.84
C CYS A 66 -7.41 -5.16 14.52
N ASP A 67 -8.44 -4.34 14.38
CA ASP A 67 -9.29 -4.35 13.19
C ASP A 67 -8.52 -3.80 11.99
N VAL A 68 -8.72 -4.41 10.81
CA VAL A 68 -8.12 -3.93 9.56
C VAL A 68 -9.20 -3.65 8.52
N TRP A 69 -9.15 -2.46 7.95
CA TRP A 69 -10.13 -1.95 6.99
C TRP A 69 -9.46 -1.68 5.65
N VAL A 70 -10.05 -2.21 4.57
CA VAL A 70 -9.63 -1.92 3.20
C VAL A 70 -10.72 -1.06 2.55
N PRO A 71 -10.58 0.27 2.50
CA PRO A 71 -11.57 1.13 1.84
C PRO A 71 -11.58 0.91 0.33
N ASP A 72 -12.76 1.08 -0.28
CA ASP A 72 -12.86 1.17 -1.74
C ASP A 72 -12.34 2.53 -2.23
N LEU A 73 -11.07 2.56 -2.62
CA LEU A 73 -10.42 3.76 -3.14
C LEU A 73 -11.07 4.28 -4.44
N PHE A 74 -11.72 3.41 -5.20
CA PHE A 74 -12.09 3.67 -6.60
C PHE A 74 -13.59 3.61 -6.88
N ASP A 75 -14.44 3.41 -5.86
CA ASP A 75 -15.90 3.39 -6.01
C ASP A 75 -16.32 2.35 -7.07
N GLY A 76 -15.80 1.14 -6.89
CA GLY A 76 -16.00 -0.03 -7.75
C GLY A 76 -15.31 0.02 -9.10
N LYS A 77 -14.56 1.09 -9.42
CA LYS A 77 -14.01 1.35 -10.76
C LYS A 77 -12.51 1.61 -10.72
N PRO A 78 -11.68 0.59 -10.43
CA PRO A 78 -10.23 0.74 -10.38
C PRO A 78 -9.66 1.21 -11.74
N PRO A 79 -8.57 2.00 -11.75
CA PRO A 79 -7.97 2.46 -13.00
C PRO A 79 -7.46 1.33 -13.92
N LEU A 80 -6.98 0.23 -13.33
CA LEU A 80 -6.46 -0.94 -14.05
C LEU A 80 -7.09 -2.22 -13.51
N GLU A 81 -7.17 -3.24 -14.36
CA GLU A 81 -7.56 -4.59 -13.97
C GLU A 81 -6.32 -5.50 -13.84
N VAL A 82 -6.38 -6.48 -12.93
CA VAL A 82 -5.21 -7.32 -12.54
C VAL A 82 -4.57 -8.04 -13.74
N HIS A 83 -5.38 -8.48 -14.71
CA HIS A 83 -4.88 -9.22 -15.87
C HIS A 83 -4.39 -8.33 -17.02
N GLU A 84 -4.58 -7.02 -16.98
CA GLU A 84 -4.30 -6.14 -18.12
C GLU A 84 -2.80 -5.81 -18.27
N MET A 85 -1.97 -6.13 -17.26
CA MET A 85 -0.59 -5.67 -17.25
C MET A 85 0.39 -6.72 -16.73
N LYS A 86 1.55 -6.80 -17.39
CA LYS A 86 2.72 -7.53 -16.89
C LYS A 86 3.74 -6.51 -16.41
N PHE A 87 4.00 -6.52 -15.11
CA PHE A 87 5.09 -5.77 -14.50
C PHE A 87 6.31 -6.68 -14.37
N PRO A 88 7.52 -6.11 -14.22
CA PRO A 88 8.68 -6.88 -13.76
C PRO A 88 8.33 -7.65 -12.49
N GLU A 89 8.80 -8.90 -12.41
CA GLU A 89 8.52 -9.76 -11.26
C GLU A 89 9.75 -9.94 -10.36
N ARG A 90 10.95 -9.65 -10.87
CA ARG A 90 12.23 -9.69 -10.15
C ARG A 90 13.26 -8.73 -10.74
N VAL A 91 14.34 -8.49 -10.00
CA VAL A 91 15.46 -7.63 -10.42
C VAL A 91 16.04 -8.08 -11.76
N GLY A 92 16.38 -7.11 -12.60
CA GLY A 92 16.91 -7.32 -13.95
C GLY A 92 15.83 -7.49 -15.03
N GLU A 93 14.58 -7.74 -14.66
CA GLU A 93 13.46 -7.73 -15.61
C GLU A 93 13.00 -6.31 -15.87
N LYS A 94 12.83 -5.98 -17.16
CA LYS A 94 12.36 -4.66 -17.58
C LYS A 94 11.17 -4.82 -18.50
N MET A 95 10.26 -3.85 -18.42
CA MET A 95 9.19 -3.75 -19.41
C MET A 95 9.82 -3.48 -20.77
N GLY A 96 9.64 -4.41 -21.71
CA GLY A 96 10.09 -4.23 -23.09
C GLY A 96 9.35 -3.09 -23.79
N PHE A 97 9.90 -2.59 -24.89
CA PHE A 97 9.34 -1.47 -25.66
C PHE A 97 7.85 -1.66 -26.02
N PHE A 98 7.48 -2.84 -26.51
CA PHE A 98 6.08 -3.15 -26.82
C PHE A 98 5.18 -3.22 -25.58
N GLY A 99 5.70 -3.68 -24.44
CA GLY A 99 4.98 -3.66 -23.17
C GLY A 99 4.72 -2.23 -22.70
N TYR A 100 5.71 -1.35 -22.83
CA TYR A 100 5.59 0.06 -22.50
C TYR A 100 4.59 0.78 -23.42
N LEU A 101 4.63 0.52 -24.73
CA LEU A 101 3.67 1.07 -25.68
C LEU A 101 2.24 0.58 -25.40
N SER A 102 2.07 -0.70 -25.08
CA SER A 102 0.79 -1.27 -24.66
C SER A 102 0.26 -0.60 -23.39
N PHE A 103 1.14 -0.31 -22.43
CA PHE A 103 0.77 0.40 -21.22
C PHE A 103 0.31 1.83 -21.50
N ILE A 104 1.02 2.58 -22.34
CA ILE A 104 0.61 3.92 -22.75
C ILE A 104 -0.77 3.86 -23.41
N TRP A 105 -0.98 2.93 -24.34
CA TRP A 105 -2.26 2.79 -25.03
C TRP A 105 -3.41 2.44 -24.08
N LEU A 106 -3.18 1.53 -23.14
CA LEU A 106 -4.13 1.22 -22.07
C LEU A 106 -4.43 2.46 -21.21
N ALA A 107 -3.40 3.18 -20.78
CA ALA A 107 -3.55 4.38 -19.96
C ALA A 107 -4.37 5.46 -20.67
N LEU A 108 -4.14 5.68 -21.98
CA LEU A 108 -4.92 6.60 -22.80
C LEU A 108 -6.40 6.20 -22.86
N ARG A 109 -6.70 4.91 -23.04
CA ARG A 109 -8.08 4.39 -23.04
C ARG A 109 -8.78 4.55 -21.68
N ARG A 110 -8.01 4.56 -20.60
CA ARG A 110 -8.49 4.60 -19.21
C ARG A 110 -8.42 6.00 -18.60
N ILE A 111 -8.12 7.06 -19.37
CA ILE A 111 -8.06 8.46 -18.89
C ILE A 111 -9.24 8.84 -17.98
N PRO A 112 -10.52 8.54 -18.33
CA PRO A 112 -11.65 8.86 -17.45
C PRO A 112 -11.55 8.21 -16.06
N LEU A 113 -11.03 6.98 -15.96
CA LEU A 113 -10.82 6.31 -14.68
C LEU A 113 -9.66 6.94 -13.90
N PHE A 114 -8.56 7.29 -14.58
CA PHE A 114 -7.46 8.03 -13.95
C PHE A 114 -7.91 9.41 -13.41
N ILE A 115 -8.78 10.13 -14.14
CA ILE A 115 -9.36 11.40 -13.66
C ILE A 115 -10.23 11.17 -12.43
N ARG A 116 -11.06 10.12 -12.43
CA ARG A 116 -11.90 9.72 -11.28
C ARG A 116 -11.08 9.23 -10.08
N SER A 117 -9.83 8.85 -10.32
CA SER A 117 -8.89 8.37 -9.31
C SER A 117 -7.77 9.36 -9.03
N ARG A 118 -7.93 10.63 -9.42
CA ARG A 118 -6.96 11.68 -9.08
C ARG A 118 -6.89 11.90 -7.56
N PRO A 119 -5.75 12.40 -7.01
CA PRO A 119 -5.57 12.56 -5.57
C PRO A 119 -6.74 13.25 -4.86
N SER A 120 -7.22 14.39 -5.35
CA SER A 120 -8.32 15.11 -4.70
C SER A 120 -9.64 14.34 -4.58
N VAL A 121 -9.87 13.34 -5.44
CA VAL A 121 -11.09 12.51 -5.38
C VAL A 121 -10.89 11.34 -4.42
N VAL A 122 -9.78 10.62 -4.55
CA VAL A 122 -9.52 9.44 -3.71
C VAL A 122 -9.22 9.84 -2.27
N ASP A 123 -8.46 10.93 -2.07
CA ASP A 123 -8.15 11.43 -0.72
C ASP A 123 -9.43 11.83 0.01
N HIS A 124 -10.37 12.50 -0.68
CA HIS A 124 -11.66 12.83 -0.09
C HIS A 124 -12.44 11.58 0.34
N ARG A 125 -12.47 10.53 -0.49
CA ARG A 125 -13.10 9.25 -0.12
C ARG A 125 -12.46 8.64 1.12
N VAL A 126 -11.13 8.62 1.19
CA VAL A 126 -10.39 8.09 2.33
C VAL A 126 -10.63 8.93 3.60
N THR A 127 -10.65 10.26 3.48
CA THR A 127 -10.98 11.15 4.60
C THR A 127 -12.39 10.89 5.12
N THR A 128 -13.39 10.87 4.26
CA THR A 128 -14.78 10.57 4.66
C THR A 128 -14.91 9.18 5.27
N PHE A 129 -14.15 8.20 4.78
CA PHE A 129 -14.11 6.85 5.35
C PHE A 129 -13.56 6.85 6.76
N ILE A 130 -12.41 7.50 6.99
CA ILE A 130 -11.79 7.60 8.31
C ILE A 130 -12.71 8.34 9.29
N GLU A 131 -13.37 9.41 8.86
CA GLU A 131 -14.33 10.17 9.68
C GLU A 131 -15.52 9.29 10.11
N LYS A 132 -16.09 8.51 9.18
CA LYS A 132 -17.15 7.54 9.49
C LYS A 132 -16.69 6.45 10.45
N LEU A 133 -15.51 5.88 10.22
CA LEU A 133 -14.92 4.90 11.13
C LEU A 133 -14.76 5.45 12.53
N ARG A 134 -14.25 6.67 12.68
CA ARG A 134 -14.09 7.31 14.01
C ARG A 134 -15.45 7.55 14.68
N ALA A 135 -16.47 7.95 13.92
CA ALA A 135 -17.82 8.16 14.45
C ALA A 135 -18.50 6.86 14.93
N GLU A 136 -18.38 5.79 14.15
CA GLU A 136 -19.11 4.53 14.39
C GLU A 136 -18.35 3.56 15.29
N LYS A 137 -17.03 3.43 15.11
CA LYS A 137 -16.20 2.43 15.81
C LYS A 137 -15.42 2.99 16.99
N LYS A 138 -15.31 4.33 17.10
CA LYS A 138 -14.65 5.04 18.21
C LYS A 138 -13.20 4.62 18.44
N TYR A 139 -12.45 4.33 17.37
CA TYR A 139 -11.02 4.04 17.47
C TYR A 139 -10.25 5.27 18.00
N GLU A 140 -9.35 5.02 18.95
CA GLU A 140 -8.46 6.01 19.54
C GLU A 140 -7.32 6.35 18.58
N LYS A 141 -6.62 5.32 18.08
CA LYS A 141 -5.53 5.46 17.10
C LYS A 141 -5.82 4.69 15.81
N LEU A 142 -5.38 5.24 14.68
CA LEU A 142 -5.46 4.62 13.36
C LEU A 142 -4.07 4.57 12.71
N GLY A 143 -3.64 3.37 12.32
CA GLY A 143 -2.48 3.20 11.43
C GLY A 143 -2.93 3.13 9.96
N ALA A 144 -2.03 3.38 9.02
CA ALA A 144 -2.30 3.08 7.60
C ALA A 144 -1.10 2.42 6.91
N VAL A 145 -1.33 1.29 6.25
CA VAL A 145 -0.37 0.67 5.33
C VAL A 145 -0.86 0.88 3.90
N GLY A 146 0.01 1.39 3.02
CA GLY A 146 -0.35 1.69 1.65
C GLY A 146 0.57 1.04 0.63
N TYR A 147 -0.01 0.48 -0.43
CA TYR A 147 0.72 -0.22 -1.49
C TYR A 147 0.65 0.55 -2.81
N CYS A 148 1.78 0.84 -3.45
CA CYS A 148 1.82 1.53 -4.75
C CYS A 148 1.01 2.84 -4.71
N PHE A 149 -0.14 2.89 -5.38
CA PHE A 149 -1.08 4.00 -5.37
C PHE A 149 -1.54 4.34 -3.95
N GLY A 150 -1.85 3.32 -3.14
CA GLY A 150 -2.17 3.45 -1.73
C GLY A 150 -1.00 3.95 -0.88
N GLY A 151 0.24 3.66 -1.28
CA GLY A 151 1.44 4.20 -0.62
C GLY A 151 1.51 5.73 -0.74
N ASN A 152 1.15 6.27 -1.91
CA ASN A 152 1.06 7.73 -2.08
C ASN A 152 -0.05 8.34 -1.23
N ILE A 153 -1.18 7.64 -1.05
CA ILE A 153 -2.26 8.10 -0.17
C ILE A 153 -1.78 8.08 1.28
N ALA A 154 -1.13 7.01 1.73
CA ALA A 154 -0.58 6.88 3.08
C ALA A 154 0.31 8.08 3.44
N VAL A 155 1.20 8.49 2.53
CA VAL A 155 2.05 9.68 2.71
C VAL A 155 1.22 10.96 2.84
N ARG A 156 0.20 11.14 2.00
CA ARG A 156 -0.66 12.35 2.05
C ARG A 156 -1.46 12.42 3.34
N ILE A 157 -2.11 11.33 3.75
CA ILE A 157 -2.88 11.30 5.00
C ILE A 157 -1.97 11.36 6.24
N GLY A 158 -0.74 10.84 6.15
CA GLY A 158 0.28 10.98 7.19
C GLY A 158 0.80 12.42 7.37
N GLY A 159 0.49 13.33 6.43
CA GLY A 159 0.70 14.77 6.62
C GLY A 159 -0.46 15.50 7.31
N THR A 160 -1.52 14.78 7.67
CA THR A 160 -2.72 15.28 8.35
C THR A 160 -2.81 14.73 9.78
N SER A 161 -3.95 14.90 10.43
CA SER A 161 -4.28 14.29 11.73
C SER A 161 -5.20 13.06 11.61
N LEU A 162 -5.37 12.51 10.41
CA LEU A 162 -6.31 11.40 10.17
C LEU A 162 -5.80 10.06 10.71
N VAL A 163 -4.49 9.87 10.69
CA VAL A 163 -3.79 8.65 11.13
C VAL A 163 -2.64 9.02 12.07
N ASP A 164 -2.17 8.05 12.83
CA ASP A 164 -1.16 8.21 13.88
C ASP A 164 0.20 7.62 13.48
N THR A 165 0.23 6.73 12.50
CA THR A 165 1.46 6.08 11.98
C THR A 165 1.18 5.46 10.61
N ILE A 166 2.21 5.39 9.76
CA ILE A 166 2.07 4.82 8.41
C ILE A 166 3.17 3.81 8.06
N VAL A 167 2.82 2.88 7.16
CA VAL A 167 3.75 2.03 6.44
C VAL A 167 3.54 2.24 4.94
N VAL A 168 4.62 2.52 4.21
CA VAL A 168 4.60 2.86 2.79
C VAL A 168 5.33 1.78 2.00
N CYS A 169 4.58 1.01 1.22
CA CYS A 169 5.08 -0.11 0.45
C CYS A 169 5.19 0.27 -1.04
N HIS A 170 6.43 0.29 -1.56
CA HIS A 170 6.77 0.57 -2.96
C HIS A 170 5.88 1.67 -3.59
N PRO A 171 5.91 2.92 -3.08
CA PRO A 171 4.98 3.95 -3.51
C PRO A 171 5.17 4.31 -4.98
N GLY A 172 4.19 5.03 -5.54
CA GLY A 172 4.39 5.77 -6.77
C GLY A 172 5.38 6.92 -6.59
N LYS A 173 5.47 7.78 -7.61
CA LYS A 173 6.25 9.02 -7.50
C LYS A 173 5.68 9.93 -6.41
N LEU A 174 6.56 10.49 -5.58
CA LEU A 174 6.24 11.43 -4.52
C LEU A 174 6.94 12.77 -4.78
N SER A 175 6.25 13.84 -4.43
CA SER A 175 6.81 15.19 -4.40
C SER A 175 7.56 15.46 -3.10
N THR A 176 8.51 16.38 -3.12
CA THR A 176 9.21 16.83 -1.91
C THR A 176 8.25 17.48 -0.91
N GLU A 177 7.21 18.16 -1.38
CA GLU A 177 6.19 18.80 -0.56
C GLU A 177 5.39 17.76 0.24
N GLN A 178 5.03 16.64 -0.38
CA GLN A 178 4.36 15.53 0.31
C GLN A 178 5.23 14.94 1.41
N LEU A 179 6.52 14.76 1.16
CA LEU A 179 7.47 14.28 2.16
C LEU A 179 7.58 15.28 3.31
N LYS A 180 7.81 16.57 3.00
CA LYS A 180 7.86 17.69 3.95
C LYS A 180 6.61 17.78 4.83
N ALA A 181 5.45 17.45 4.27
CA ALA A 181 4.19 17.50 4.98
C ALA A 181 4.00 16.39 6.01
N LEU A 182 4.76 15.28 5.96
CA LEU A 182 4.62 14.16 6.91
C LEU A 182 4.79 14.61 8.36
N LYS A 183 3.86 14.17 9.22
CA LYS A 183 3.78 14.53 10.64
C LYS A 183 3.67 13.32 11.58
N VAL A 184 3.68 12.11 11.03
CA VAL A 184 3.53 10.87 11.78
C VAL A 184 4.71 9.95 11.53
N PRO A 185 5.01 9.02 12.47
CA PRO A 185 6.00 7.99 12.23
C PRO A 185 5.74 7.23 10.92
N SER A 186 6.79 6.94 10.16
CA SER A 186 6.67 6.26 8.86
C SER A 186 7.71 5.17 8.62
N SER A 187 7.27 3.96 8.27
CA SER A 187 8.14 2.89 7.77
C SER A 187 8.00 2.74 6.27
N TRP A 188 9.12 2.51 5.57
CA TRP A 188 9.17 2.48 4.11
C TRP A 188 9.73 1.13 3.63
N ALA A 189 8.84 0.26 3.13
CA ALA A 189 9.21 -1.01 2.51
C ALA A 189 9.51 -0.78 1.03
N CYS A 190 10.80 -0.66 0.71
CA CYS A 190 11.27 -0.26 -0.61
C CYS A 190 11.70 -1.48 -1.43
N ALA A 191 11.34 -1.48 -2.72
CA ALA A 191 11.90 -2.44 -3.65
C ALA A 191 13.34 -2.06 -4.04
N GLU A 192 14.15 -3.05 -4.41
CA GLU A 192 15.51 -2.82 -4.91
C GLU A 192 15.49 -2.11 -6.27
N GLU A 193 14.71 -2.65 -7.22
CA GLU A 193 14.50 -2.03 -8.53
C GLU A 193 13.05 -1.55 -8.68
N ASP A 194 12.85 -0.24 -8.55
CA ASP A 194 11.53 0.38 -8.67
C ASP A 194 11.51 1.44 -9.78
N MET A 195 10.57 1.32 -10.72
CA MET A 195 10.40 2.26 -11.82
C MET A 195 9.71 3.58 -11.42
N SER A 196 9.03 3.59 -10.28
CA SER A 196 8.29 4.73 -9.74
C SER A 196 9.04 5.40 -8.59
N PHE A 197 9.42 4.61 -7.57
CA PHE A 197 10.17 5.06 -6.39
C PHE A 197 11.63 4.60 -6.47
N THR A 198 12.31 5.08 -7.51
CA THR A 198 13.70 4.71 -7.84
C THR A 198 14.65 4.84 -6.64
N PRO A 199 15.81 4.14 -6.63
CA PRO A 199 16.81 4.29 -5.57
C PRO A 199 17.23 5.74 -5.31
N ALA A 200 17.31 6.58 -6.34
CA ALA A 200 17.60 8.00 -6.20
C ALA A 200 16.45 8.78 -5.51
N ALA A 201 15.20 8.49 -5.88
CA ALA A 201 14.02 9.09 -5.25
C ALA A 201 13.90 8.65 -3.78
N ARG A 202 14.21 7.38 -3.47
CA ARG A 202 14.30 6.85 -2.11
C ARG A 202 15.36 7.59 -1.29
N ALA A 203 16.59 7.69 -1.80
CA ALA A 203 17.67 8.39 -1.12
C ALA A 203 17.32 9.86 -0.85
N ALA A 204 16.65 10.53 -1.79
CA ALA A 204 16.17 11.89 -1.60
C ALA A 204 15.07 11.98 -0.54
N ALA A 205 14.15 11.02 -0.48
CA ALA A 205 13.11 10.96 0.54
C ALA A 205 13.67 10.72 1.94
N GLU A 206 14.61 9.78 2.06
CA GLU A 206 15.31 9.49 3.30
C GLU A 206 16.11 10.71 3.78
N ALA A 207 16.84 11.37 2.88
CA ALA A 207 17.57 12.60 3.21
C ALA A 207 16.65 13.73 3.72
N GLU A 208 15.45 13.88 3.14
CA GLU A 208 14.46 14.87 3.60
C GLU A 208 13.96 14.59 5.02
N LEU A 209 13.74 13.31 5.37
CA LEU A 209 13.33 12.93 6.73
C LEU A 209 14.51 12.98 7.71
N ALA A 210 15.69 12.54 7.31
CA ALA A 210 16.93 12.62 8.08
C ALA A 210 17.31 14.07 8.42
N GLY A 211 17.09 14.99 7.48
CA GLY A 211 17.32 16.43 7.69
C GLY A 211 16.46 17.05 8.79
N ARG A 212 15.50 16.32 9.38
CA ARG A 212 14.70 16.76 10.53
C ARG A 212 15.27 16.34 11.87
N GLN A 213 16.29 15.50 11.91
CA GLN A 213 16.86 15.02 13.18
C GLN A 213 17.27 16.20 14.07
N GLY A 214 16.80 16.18 15.33
CA GLY A 214 17.02 17.26 16.30
C GLY A 214 16.12 18.49 16.14
N LYS A 215 15.16 18.49 15.19
CA LYS A 215 14.17 19.56 15.01
C LYS A 215 12.82 19.19 15.64
N ALA A 216 12.01 20.20 15.96
CA ALA A 216 10.69 19.99 16.59
C ALA A 216 9.70 19.20 15.72
N ASN A 217 9.90 19.17 14.40
CA ASN A 217 9.09 18.41 13.45
C ASN A 217 9.70 17.04 13.10
N PHE A 218 10.66 16.55 13.89
CA PHE A 218 11.17 15.20 13.76
C PHE A 218 10.08 14.19 14.11
N VAL A 219 9.94 13.19 13.25
CA VAL A 219 9.09 12.02 13.47
C VAL A 219 9.90 10.79 13.14
N GLU A 220 9.65 9.70 13.86
CA GLU A 220 10.41 8.47 13.68
C GLU A 220 10.20 7.89 12.28
N TYR A 221 11.26 7.40 11.65
CA TYR A 221 11.17 6.79 10.33
C TYR A 221 12.19 5.66 10.13
N GLU A 222 11.90 4.77 9.19
CA GLU A 222 12.84 3.76 8.71
C GLU A 222 12.67 3.50 7.21
N PHE A 223 13.77 3.24 6.50
CA PHE A 223 13.75 2.77 5.13
C PHE A 223 14.42 1.41 5.07
N ILE A 224 13.71 0.40 4.57
CA ILE A 224 14.23 -0.96 4.39
C ILE A 224 14.19 -1.30 2.91
N ASP A 225 15.37 -1.65 2.38
CA ASP A 225 15.56 -2.07 1.00
C ASP A 225 15.48 -3.61 0.90
N HIS A 226 14.40 -4.10 0.30
CA HIS A 226 14.17 -5.55 0.15
C HIS A 226 14.83 -6.05 -1.13
N LYS A 227 15.97 -6.75 -0.98
CA LYS A 227 16.78 -7.22 -2.11
C LYS A 227 16.05 -8.26 -2.98
N GLY A 228 16.34 -8.24 -4.28
CA GLY A 228 15.73 -9.11 -5.28
C GLY A 228 14.31 -8.70 -5.72
N THR A 229 13.77 -7.62 -5.14
CA THR A 229 12.38 -7.22 -5.36
C THR A 229 12.21 -6.07 -6.34
N THR A 230 11.02 -6.00 -6.93
CA THR A 230 10.61 -4.92 -7.84
C THR A 230 9.29 -4.29 -7.41
N HIS A 231 8.86 -3.24 -8.11
CA HIS A 231 7.61 -2.55 -7.81
C HIS A 231 6.39 -3.48 -7.73
N GLY A 232 5.69 -3.47 -6.60
CA GLY A 232 4.55 -4.35 -6.33
C GLY A 232 4.87 -5.58 -5.49
N PHE A 233 6.13 -5.85 -5.15
CA PHE A 233 6.53 -7.04 -4.39
C PHE A 233 5.77 -7.24 -3.08
N ALA A 234 5.40 -6.16 -2.39
CA ALA A 234 4.73 -6.24 -1.10
C ALA A 234 3.21 -6.48 -1.20
N ALA A 235 2.62 -6.37 -2.40
CA ALA A 235 1.18 -6.56 -2.63
C ALA A 235 0.85 -7.74 -3.55
N ARG A 236 1.73 -8.02 -4.51
CA ARG A 236 1.53 -9.00 -5.58
C ARG A 236 2.86 -9.65 -5.96
N PRO A 237 3.54 -10.29 -4.98
CA PRO A 237 4.81 -10.97 -5.22
C PRO A 237 4.64 -12.11 -6.21
N ASN A 238 5.70 -12.44 -6.95
CA ASN A 238 5.82 -13.75 -7.56
C ASN A 238 6.60 -14.66 -6.60
N LEU A 239 5.91 -15.55 -5.91
CA LEU A 239 6.47 -16.40 -4.86
C LEU A 239 7.28 -17.58 -5.43
N ALA A 240 7.26 -17.79 -6.75
CA ALA A 240 8.14 -18.75 -7.41
C ALA A 240 9.62 -18.32 -7.37
N TYR A 241 9.91 -17.03 -7.18
CA TYR A 241 11.26 -16.51 -6.98
C TYR A 241 11.60 -16.42 -5.49
N PRO A 242 12.57 -17.22 -4.97
CA PRO A 242 12.90 -17.25 -3.54
C PRO A 242 13.26 -15.88 -2.96
N GLU A 243 13.98 -15.05 -3.73
CA GLU A 243 14.37 -13.70 -3.34
C GLU A 243 13.16 -12.76 -3.20
N VAL A 244 12.18 -12.87 -4.10
CA VAL A 244 10.95 -12.07 -4.07
C VAL A 244 10.06 -12.52 -2.91
N LYS A 245 9.97 -13.83 -2.68
CA LYS A 245 9.27 -14.40 -1.53
C LYS A 245 9.86 -13.91 -0.22
N ALA A 246 11.19 -13.98 -0.06
CA ALA A 246 11.88 -13.51 1.13
C ALA A 246 11.65 -12.01 1.37
N GLY A 247 11.74 -11.18 0.31
CA GLY A 247 11.45 -9.76 0.41
C GLY A 247 10.00 -9.45 0.79
N PHE A 248 9.04 -10.19 0.24
CA PHE A 248 7.62 -10.08 0.61
C PHE A 248 7.39 -10.42 2.09
N GLU A 249 7.89 -11.56 2.55
CA GLU A 249 7.77 -11.99 3.96
C GLU A 249 8.44 -11.00 4.92
N ALA A 250 9.61 -10.46 4.55
CA ALA A 250 10.29 -9.43 5.32
C ALA A 250 9.50 -8.11 5.37
N ALA A 251 8.84 -7.69 4.29
CA ALA A 251 7.99 -6.49 4.29
C ALA A 251 6.71 -6.68 5.12
N LEU A 252 6.14 -7.89 5.16
CA LEU A 252 5.05 -8.22 6.09
C LEU A 252 5.51 -8.06 7.53
N GLN A 253 6.66 -8.63 7.86
CA GLN A 253 7.22 -8.56 9.21
C GLN A 253 7.53 -7.12 9.61
N GLN A 254 8.17 -6.34 8.73
CA GLN A 254 8.41 -4.91 8.91
C GLN A 254 7.12 -4.15 9.24
N THR A 255 6.04 -4.41 8.49
CA THR A 255 4.73 -3.76 8.72
C THR A 255 4.18 -4.10 10.12
N VAL A 256 4.25 -5.38 10.51
CA VAL A 256 3.77 -5.86 11.81
C VAL A 256 4.58 -5.25 12.96
N GLU A 257 5.90 -5.29 12.86
CA GLU A 257 6.81 -4.75 13.88
C GLU A 257 6.64 -3.25 14.03
N TRP A 258 6.51 -2.52 12.92
CA TRP A 258 6.28 -1.09 12.94
C TRP A 258 4.99 -0.72 13.66
N PHE A 259 3.87 -1.39 13.36
CA PHE A 259 2.61 -1.11 14.04
C PHE A 259 2.59 -1.59 15.49
N LYS A 260 3.25 -2.70 15.82
CA LYS A 260 3.44 -3.09 17.23
C LYS A 260 4.13 -1.98 18.03
N LYS A 261 5.15 -1.36 17.45
CA LYS A 261 5.92 -0.27 18.06
C LYS A 261 5.16 1.05 18.12
N THR A 262 4.49 1.45 17.04
CA THR A 262 4.01 2.84 16.87
C THR A 262 2.50 3.01 17.00
N LEU A 263 1.72 1.95 16.78
CA LEU A 263 0.27 1.96 16.89
C LEU A 263 -0.20 1.33 18.20
N LEU A 264 0.33 0.14 18.51
CA LEU A 264 -0.09 -0.65 19.68
C LEU A 264 0.63 -0.23 20.96
N GLY A 265 1.90 0.14 20.85
CA GLY A 265 2.74 0.68 21.92
C GLY A 265 2.28 2.00 22.52
#